data_AF-D5SZF6-F1
#
_entry.id   AF-D5SZF6-F1
#
_cell.length_a   1.000
_cell.length_b   1.000
_cell.length_c   1.000
_cell.angle_alpha   90.00
_cell.angle_beta   90.00
_cell.angle_gamma   90.00
#
_symmetry.space_group_name_H-M   'P 1'
#
loop_
_entity.id
_entity.type
_entity.pdbx_description
1 polymer ?
#
loop_
_entity_poly.entity_id
_entity_poly.type
_entity_poly.pdbx_seq_one_letter_code
_entity_poly.pdbx_strand_id
1 'polypeptide(L)'
;MPGVIYLDNDLDVVVRGLRLAEDNSPINDAELYVALGRKLISGEITAATNATPIVITSAGHGLSNGDSVVIMNVEGNLAANGGWEVANVTTNTFELVGSVGSAAYEASGVWYAGVTDAIHIPLESEPGEAGHYRGTIPGSVNINRGEMLVELIYCRNYQLGWQRELQGRIRTR
;
A
#
# COMPACT_ATOMS: atom_id res chain seq x y z
N MET A 1 28.74 4.04 28.36
CA MET A 1 27.48 4.39 27.67
C MET A 1 26.82 3.07 27.28
N PRO A 2 25.59 2.74 27.70
CA PRO A 2 24.98 1.49 27.26
C PRO A 2 24.71 1.61 25.76
N GLY A 3 25.32 0.72 24.98
CA GLY A 3 25.14 0.67 23.53
C GLY A 3 23.71 0.33 23.19
N VAL A 4 23.07 1.19 22.39
CA VAL A 4 21.76 0.91 21.82
C VAL A 4 21.98 -0.04 20.64
N ILE A 5 21.48 -1.27 20.76
CA ILE A 5 21.35 -2.17 19.62
C ILE A 5 20.01 -1.85 18.98
N TYR A 6 20.04 -1.24 17.80
CA TYR A 6 18.85 -1.12 16.96
C TYR A 6 18.53 -2.52 16.47
N LEU A 7 17.38 -3.06 16.89
CA LEU A 7 16.85 -4.29 16.33
C LEU A 7 16.31 -3.93 14.96
N ASP A 8 16.91 -4.49 13.91
CA ASP A 8 16.41 -4.32 12.55
C ASP A 8 14.93 -4.73 12.49
N ASN A 9 14.17 -4.00 11.68
CA ASN A 9 12.79 -4.33 11.37
C ASN A 9 12.77 -5.61 10.52
N ASP A 10 12.72 -6.78 11.16
CA ASP A 10 12.64 -8.11 10.50
C ASP A 10 11.21 -8.42 10.02
N LEU A 11 10.52 -7.42 9.46
CA LEU A 11 9.22 -7.57 8.81
C LEU A 11 9.44 -7.94 7.34
N ASP A 12 9.85 -9.18 7.12
CA ASP A 12 9.78 -9.77 5.79
C ASP A 12 8.32 -10.07 5.45
N VAL A 13 7.86 -9.53 4.33
CA VAL A 13 6.57 -9.88 3.75
C VAL A 13 6.80 -10.99 2.74
N VAL A 14 6.16 -12.15 2.97
CA VAL A 14 6.26 -13.31 2.11
C VAL A 14 4.88 -13.66 1.55
N VAL A 15 4.80 -13.74 0.21
CA VAL A 15 3.66 -14.30 -0.52
C VAL A 15 4.09 -15.67 -1.03
N ARG A 16 3.36 -16.73 -0.66
CA ARG A 16 3.66 -18.10 -1.05
C ARG A 16 2.62 -18.65 -2.00
N GLY A 17 3.09 -19.29 -3.06
CA GLY A 17 2.24 -20.04 -3.98
C GLY A 17 1.15 -19.20 -4.64
N LEU A 18 1.48 -17.99 -5.10
CA LEU A 18 0.58 -17.17 -5.91
C LEU A 18 0.30 -17.90 -7.24
N ARG A 19 -0.98 -18.15 -7.51
CA ARG A 19 -1.42 -19.01 -8.63
C ARG A 19 -2.62 -18.41 -9.35
N LEU A 20 -2.72 -18.69 -10.66
CA LEU A 20 -3.91 -18.38 -11.45
C LEU A 20 -5.09 -19.22 -10.96
N ALA A 21 -6.27 -18.60 -10.88
CA ALA A 21 -7.48 -19.28 -10.43
C ALA A 21 -7.98 -20.33 -11.45
N GLU A 22 -7.67 -20.15 -12.72
CA GLU A 22 -8.19 -20.97 -13.82
C GLU A 22 -7.52 -22.36 -13.89
N ASP A 23 -6.21 -22.41 -13.72
CA ASP A 23 -5.41 -23.63 -13.92
C ASP A 23 -4.43 -23.94 -12.78
N ASN A 24 -4.43 -23.13 -11.72
CA ASN A 24 -3.55 -23.26 -10.57
C ASN A 24 -2.04 -23.18 -10.91
N SER A 25 -1.69 -22.70 -12.10
CA SER A 25 -0.31 -22.46 -12.51
C SER A 25 0.28 -21.27 -11.72
N PRO A 26 1.59 -21.27 -11.42
CA PRO A 26 2.22 -20.17 -10.70
C PRO A 26 2.26 -18.90 -11.54
N ILE A 27 1.93 -17.76 -10.92
CA ILE A 27 2.10 -16.44 -11.55
C ILE A 27 3.56 -16.02 -11.35
N ASN A 28 4.34 -15.96 -12.43
CA ASN A 28 5.78 -15.66 -12.39
C ASN A 28 6.13 -14.26 -12.92
N ASP A 29 5.15 -13.55 -13.45
CA ASP A 29 5.22 -12.19 -13.99
C ASP A 29 4.48 -11.18 -13.10
N ALA A 30 4.14 -11.54 -11.86
CA ALA A 30 3.43 -10.65 -10.96
C ALA A 30 4.31 -9.46 -10.58
N GLU A 31 3.83 -8.25 -10.83
CA GLU A 31 4.48 -7.01 -10.39
C GLU A 31 3.94 -6.62 -9.02
N LEU A 32 4.54 -7.17 -7.98
CA LEU A 32 4.08 -7.04 -6.59
C LEU A 32 4.87 -5.98 -5.81
N TYR A 33 4.15 -5.21 -5.00
CA TYR A 33 4.74 -4.39 -3.95
C TYR A 33 3.89 -4.43 -2.68
N VAL A 34 4.52 -4.10 -1.54
CA VAL A 34 3.84 -3.83 -0.27
C VAL A 34 3.77 -2.34 -0.04
N ALA A 35 2.61 -1.91 0.44
CA ALA A 35 2.38 -0.60 1.00
C ALA A 35 1.87 -0.69 2.43
N LEU A 36 2.45 0.09 3.33
CA LEU A 36 2.03 0.22 4.72
C LEU A 36 1.29 1.55 4.92
N GLY A 37 0.08 1.48 5.48
CA GLY A 37 -0.72 2.63 5.89
C GLY A 37 -0.93 2.66 7.40
N ARG A 38 -0.98 3.85 7.99
CA ARG A 38 -1.27 4.04 9.42
C ARG A 38 -2.76 3.97 9.65
N LYS A 39 -3.23 2.96 10.40
CA LYS A 39 -4.65 2.71 10.58
C LYS A 39 -5.41 3.86 11.25
N LEU A 40 -4.72 4.61 12.12
CA LEU A 40 -5.32 5.68 12.91
C LEU A 40 -5.41 7.03 12.17
N ILE A 41 -4.79 7.14 11.00
CA ILE A 41 -4.80 8.36 10.19
C ILE A 41 -5.36 8.00 8.83
N SER A 42 -6.66 8.22 8.65
CA SER A 42 -7.40 7.75 7.49
C SER A 42 -8.57 8.67 7.15
N GLY A 43 -9.10 8.53 5.94
CA GLY A 43 -10.33 9.19 5.52
C GLY A 43 -11.08 8.41 4.46
N GLU A 44 -12.40 8.61 4.44
CA GLU A 44 -13.27 8.02 3.43
C GLU A 44 -13.10 8.73 2.08
N ILE A 45 -13.17 7.95 1.00
CA ILE A 45 -13.18 8.44 -0.37
C ILE A 45 -14.63 8.43 -0.84
N THR A 46 -15.07 9.56 -1.38
CA THR A 46 -16.44 9.72 -1.90
C THR A 46 -16.50 9.87 -3.41
N ALA A 47 -15.36 10.11 -4.06
CA ALA A 47 -15.22 10.08 -5.51
C ALA A 47 -13.75 9.91 -5.93
N ALA A 48 -13.53 9.29 -7.09
CA ALA A 48 -12.25 9.22 -7.78
C ALA A 48 -12.46 9.51 -9.28
N THR A 49 -11.80 10.52 -9.85
CA THR A 49 -12.00 10.87 -11.27
C THR A 49 -11.40 9.84 -12.21
N ASN A 50 -12.10 9.52 -13.31
CA ASN A 50 -11.52 8.75 -14.41
C ASN A 50 -10.67 9.68 -15.31
N ALA A 51 -9.50 10.08 -14.80
CA ALA A 51 -8.60 11.03 -15.44
C ALA A 51 -7.13 10.69 -15.17
N THR A 52 -6.23 11.45 -15.79
CA THR A 52 -4.77 11.38 -15.58
C THR A 52 -4.26 12.77 -15.21
N PRO A 53 -3.90 13.03 -13.94
CA PRO A 53 -3.99 12.13 -12.79
C PRO A 53 -5.43 11.94 -12.28
N ILE A 54 -5.64 10.88 -11.49
CA ILE A 54 -6.84 10.66 -10.68
C ILE A 54 -6.88 11.69 -9.56
N VAL A 55 -8.02 12.37 -9.42
CA VAL A 55 -8.33 13.26 -8.28
C VAL A 55 -9.26 12.51 -7.34
N ILE A 56 -8.86 12.39 -6.08
CA ILE A 56 -9.65 11.83 -4.99
C ILE A 56 -10.42 12.94 -4.29
N THR A 57 -11.69 12.68 -3.98
CA THR A 57 -12.49 13.51 -3.07
C THR A 57 -12.57 12.84 -1.70
N SER A 58 -12.11 13.55 -0.67
CA SER A 58 -12.17 13.13 0.73
C SER A 58 -12.24 14.40 1.59
N ALA A 59 -13.40 14.70 2.15
CA ALA A 59 -13.60 15.99 2.82
C ALA A 59 -12.75 16.13 4.09
N GLY A 60 -12.04 17.25 4.23
CA GLY A 60 -11.24 17.53 5.44
C GLY A 60 -10.10 16.54 5.69
N HIS A 61 -9.53 15.95 4.64
CA HIS A 61 -8.53 14.88 4.73
C HIS A 61 -7.24 15.29 5.49
N GLY A 62 -6.92 16.59 5.57
CA GLY A 62 -5.78 17.10 6.36
C GLY A 62 -4.39 16.73 5.82
N LEU A 63 -4.30 16.32 4.56
CA LEU A 63 -3.06 15.97 3.86
C LEU A 63 -2.39 17.23 3.31
N SER A 64 -1.10 17.11 2.98
CA SER A 64 -0.28 18.12 2.30
C SER A 64 0.39 17.53 1.05
N ASN A 65 0.79 18.38 0.10
CA ASN A 65 1.55 17.92 -1.07
C ASN A 65 2.84 17.21 -0.64
N GLY A 66 3.14 16.08 -1.28
CA GLY A 66 4.28 15.21 -0.95
C GLY A 66 3.99 14.19 0.15
N ASP A 67 2.81 14.23 0.78
CA ASP A 67 2.40 13.13 1.67
C ASP A 67 2.21 11.84 0.86
N SER A 68 2.33 10.72 1.56
CA SER A 68 2.06 9.40 1.01
C SER A 68 0.72 8.88 1.54
N VAL A 69 -0.02 8.13 0.73
CA VAL A 69 -1.26 7.45 1.12
C VAL A 69 -1.29 6.02 0.60
N VAL A 70 -2.00 5.16 1.31
CA VAL A 70 -2.40 3.82 0.85
C VAL A 70 -3.90 3.80 0.68
N ILE A 71 -4.37 3.60 -0.55
CA ILE A 71 -5.79 3.60 -0.92
C ILE A 71 -6.25 2.17 -1.16
N MET A 72 -7.42 1.83 -0.61
CA MET A 72 -8.03 0.51 -0.74
C MET A 72 -9.54 0.61 -0.90
N ASN A 73 -10.12 -0.44 -1.47
CA ASN A 73 -11.56 -0.67 -1.60
C ASN A 73 -12.31 0.40 -2.43
N VAL A 74 -11.62 1.09 -3.34
CA VAL A 74 -12.28 1.90 -4.38
C VAL A 74 -12.86 0.95 -5.42
N GLU A 75 -14.16 1.07 -5.68
CA GLU A 75 -14.89 0.31 -6.70
C GLU A 75 -15.09 1.16 -7.97
N GLY A 76 -15.15 0.49 -9.13
CA GLY A 76 -15.17 1.13 -10.44
C GLY A 76 -13.78 1.59 -10.89
N ASN A 77 -13.26 2.69 -10.34
CA ASN A 77 -11.93 3.21 -10.69
C ASN A 77 -10.81 2.48 -9.91
N LEU A 78 -10.62 1.20 -10.21
CA LEU A 78 -9.68 0.31 -9.51
C LEU A 78 -8.22 0.80 -9.54
N ALA A 79 -7.84 1.58 -10.55
CA ALA A 79 -6.52 2.20 -10.64
C ALA A 79 -6.24 3.24 -9.53
N ALA A 80 -7.24 3.65 -8.75
CA ALA A 80 -7.02 4.47 -7.56
C ALA A 80 -6.47 3.65 -6.37
N ASN A 81 -6.66 2.34 -6.33
CA ASN A 81 -6.14 1.49 -5.25
C ASN A 81 -4.62 1.33 -5.36
N GLY A 82 -3.92 1.35 -4.23
CA GLY A 82 -2.46 1.24 -4.19
C GLY A 82 -1.79 2.25 -3.25
N GLY A 83 -0.45 2.28 -3.29
CA GLY A 83 0.37 3.30 -2.65
C GLY A 83 0.57 4.50 -3.59
N TRP A 84 0.41 5.72 -3.07
CA TRP A 84 0.50 6.95 -3.86
C TRP A 84 1.19 8.07 -3.10
N GLU A 85 1.96 8.88 -3.84
CA GLU A 85 2.28 10.24 -3.42
C GLU A 85 1.12 11.17 -3.81
N VAL A 86 0.81 12.15 -2.96
CA VAL A 86 -0.27 13.11 -3.20
C VAL A 86 0.23 14.48 -3.66
N ALA A 87 -0.50 15.10 -4.59
CA ALA A 87 -0.23 16.44 -5.10
C ALA A 87 -1.53 17.25 -5.28
N ASN A 88 -1.38 18.54 -5.65
CA ASN A 88 -2.48 19.48 -5.91
C ASN A 88 -3.57 19.46 -4.83
N VAL A 89 -3.12 19.36 -3.58
CA VAL A 89 -3.98 19.22 -2.40
C VAL A 89 -4.81 20.49 -2.17
N THR A 90 -6.12 20.30 -1.96
CA THR A 90 -7.05 21.32 -1.45
C THR A 90 -7.59 20.89 -0.09
N THR A 91 -8.62 21.56 0.44
CA THR A 91 -9.27 21.14 1.70
C THR A 91 -9.96 19.77 1.59
N ASN A 92 -10.46 19.41 0.40
CA ASN A 92 -11.35 18.26 0.22
C ASN A 92 -10.92 17.32 -0.91
N THR A 93 -9.80 17.61 -1.58
CA THR A 93 -9.34 16.83 -2.73
C THR A 93 -7.83 16.77 -2.79
N PHE A 94 -7.32 15.70 -3.37
CA PHE A 94 -5.90 15.55 -3.70
C PHE A 94 -5.74 14.68 -4.95
N GLU A 95 -4.63 14.85 -5.66
CA GLU A 95 -4.27 14.06 -6.84
C GLU A 95 -3.34 12.91 -6.48
N LEU A 96 -3.47 11.78 -7.20
CA LEU A 96 -2.55 10.65 -7.11
C LEU A 96 -1.47 10.79 -8.19
N VAL A 97 -0.23 11.04 -7.78
CA VAL A 97 0.87 11.32 -8.71
C VAL A 97 1.11 10.12 -9.63
N GLY A 98 1.15 10.39 -10.95
CA GLY A 98 1.43 9.37 -11.97
C GLY A 98 0.30 8.37 -12.22
N SER A 99 -0.87 8.55 -11.59
CA SER A 99 -2.02 7.67 -11.78
C SER A 99 -2.70 7.86 -13.14
N VAL A 100 -3.34 6.81 -13.63
CA VAL A 100 -4.16 6.80 -14.84
C VAL A 100 -5.47 6.12 -14.49
N GLY A 101 -6.60 6.84 -14.62
CA GLY A 101 -7.93 6.29 -14.35
C GLY A 101 -8.26 5.07 -15.21
N SER A 102 -8.92 4.08 -14.61
CA SER A 102 -9.32 2.85 -15.31
C SER A 102 -10.80 2.82 -15.70
N ALA A 103 -11.67 3.44 -14.90
CA ALA A 103 -13.11 3.53 -15.15
C ALA A 103 -13.75 4.63 -14.29
N ALA A 104 -15.07 4.81 -14.42
CA ALA A 104 -15.83 5.66 -13.52
C ALA A 104 -15.79 5.10 -12.09
N TYR A 105 -15.75 5.99 -11.10
CA TYR A 105 -15.95 5.62 -9.70
C TYR A 105 -17.38 5.14 -9.48
N GLU A 106 -17.53 4.02 -8.78
CA GLU A 106 -18.84 3.46 -8.44
C GLU A 106 -19.18 3.68 -6.97
N ALA A 107 -18.32 3.23 -6.06
CA ALA A 107 -18.55 3.32 -4.63
C ALA A 107 -17.27 3.11 -3.81
N SER A 108 -17.39 3.41 -2.51
CA SER A 108 -16.45 3.09 -1.44
C SER A 108 -15.01 3.60 -1.64
N GLY A 109 -14.21 3.38 -0.62
CA GLY A 109 -12.78 3.67 -0.66
C GLY A 109 -12.33 4.31 0.64
N VAL A 110 -11.14 3.94 1.08
CA VAL A 110 -10.49 4.51 2.25
C VAL A 110 -9.04 4.75 1.91
N TRP A 111 -8.53 5.90 2.32
CA TRP A 111 -7.09 6.14 2.34
C TRP A 111 -6.58 6.04 3.77
N TYR A 112 -5.36 5.56 3.92
CA TYR A 112 -4.57 5.60 5.15
C TYR A 112 -3.30 6.40 4.89
N ALA A 113 -2.84 7.20 5.86
CA ALA A 113 -1.56 7.89 5.73
C ALA A 113 -0.45 6.87 5.55
N GLY A 114 0.29 6.97 4.44
CA GLY A 114 1.38 6.08 4.11
C GLY A 114 2.49 6.13 5.15
N VAL A 115 3.09 4.99 5.40
CA VAL A 115 4.35 4.93 6.13
C VAL A 115 5.46 5.33 5.16
N THR A 116 6.14 6.43 5.45
CA THR A 116 7.26 6.95 4.66
C THR A 116 8.27 5.83 4.38
N ASP A 117 8.75 5.79 3.14
CA ASP A 117 9.67 4.76 2.61
C ASP A 117 9.12 3.33 2.59
N ALA A 118 7.82 3.13 2.87
CA ALA A 118 7.20 1.80 2.93
C ALA A 118 5.87 1.70 2.15
N ILE A 119 5.66 2.55 1.14
CA ILE A 119 4.47 2.49 0.26
C ILE A 119 4.71 1.77 -1.08
N HIS A 120 5.96 1.44 -1.40
CA HIS A 120 6.35 0.77 -2.65
C HIS A 120 7.52 -0.21 -2.44
N ILE A 121 7.48 -1.02 -1.37
CA ILE A 121 8.50 -2.04 -1.17
C ILE A 121 8.28 -3.16 -2.19
N PRO A 122 9.22 -3.40 -3.13
CA PRO A 122 9.03 -4.44 -4.13
C PRO A 122 9.01 -5.82 -3.47
N LEU A 123 8.19 -6.73 -3.99
CA LEU A 123 8.32 -8.15 -3.67
C LEU A 123 8.94 -8.84 -4.88
N GLU A 124 10.16 -9.33 -4.68
CA GLU A 124 10.93 -10.01 -5.70
C GLU A 124 10.62 -11.50 -5.68
N SER A 125 10.66 -12.14 -6.84
CA SER A 125 10.47 -13.58 -6.93
C SER A 125 11.60 -14.32 -6.23
N GLU A 126 11.25 -15.32 -5.41
CA GLU A 126 12.24 -16.13 -4.71
C GLU A 126 12.87 -17.14 -5.69
N PRO A 127 14.21 -17.16 -5.83
CA PRO A 127 14.88 -18.08 -6.75
C PRO A 127 14.54 -19.54 -6.46
N GLY A 128 14.10 -20.25 -7.50
CA GLY A 128 13.81 -21.69 -7.42
C GLY A 128 12.40 -22.03 -6.92
N GLU A 129 11.58 -21.04 -6.52
CA GLU A 129 10.21 -21.25 -6.05
C GLU A 129 9.20 -20.43 -6.88
N ALA A 130 8.68 -21.03 -7.95
CA ALA A 130 7.69 -20.37 -8.80
C ALA A 130 6.47 -19.88 -8.00
N GLY A 131 6.02 -18.66 -8.26
CA GLY A 131 4.91 -18.02 -7.55
C GLY A 131 5.19 -17.63 -6.09
N HIS A 132 6.45 -17.64 -5.64
CA HIS A 132 6.85 -17.17 -4.31
C HIS A 132 7.55 -15.83 -4.41
N TYR A 133 7.19 -14.90 -3.54
CA TYR A 133 7.70 -13.54 -3.55
C TYR A 133 8.01 -13.05 -2.15
N ARG A 134 9.10 -12.30 -2.01
CA ARG A 134 9.54 -11.69 -0.75
C ARG A 134 9.87 -10.22 -0.94
N GLY A 135 9.42 -9.40 0.00
CA GLY A 135 9.91 -8.03 0.18
C GLY A 135 10.38 -7.84 1.62
N THR A 136 11.48 -7.11 1.80
CA THR A 136 12.00 -6.75 3.12
C THR A 136 11.67 -5.29 3.39
N ILE A 137 10.93 -5.02 4.46
CA ILE A 137 10.71 -3.64 4.90
C ILE A 137 12.06 -3.10 5.42
N PRO A 138 12.55 -1.94 4.94
CA PRO A 138 13.82 -1.40 5.40
C PRO A 138 13.82 -1.17 6.92
N GLY A 139 14.93 -1.51 7.58
CA GLY A 139 15.12 -1.25 9.02
C GLY A 139 15.03 0.22 9.42
N SER A 140 15.19 1.14 8.45
CA SER A 140 15.00 2.58 8.63
C SER A 140 13.54 3.00 8.79
N VAL A 141 12.59 2.13 8.44
CA VAL A 141 11.16 2.41 8.57
C VAL A 141 10.77 2.35 10.06
N ASN A 142 10.60 3.52 10.65
CA ASN A 142 10.22 3.65 12.06
C ASN A 142 8.73 3.35 12.24
N ILE A 143 8.43 2.20 12.85
CA ILE A 143 7.09 1.80 13.28
C ILE A 143 7.08 1.78 14.80
N ASN A 144 6.19 2.55 15.43
CA ASN A 144 6.13 2.60 16.89
C ASN A 144 5.53 1.32 17.46
N ARG A 145 5.94 0.97 18.69
CA ARG A 145 5.35 -0.14 19.42
C ARG A 145 3.84 0.06 19.57
N GLY A 146 3.05 -0.93 19.16
CA GLY A 146 1.60 -0.89 19.27
C GLY A 146 0.90 -0.02 18.23
N GLU A 147 1.64 0.60 17.31
CA GLU A 147 1.07 1.29 16.15
C GLU A 147 0.30 0.31 15.28
N MET A 148 -0.97 0.62 15.00
CA MET A 148 -1.81 -0.20 14.14
C MET A 148 -1.58 0.21 12.69
N LEU A 149 -1.21 -0.75 11.86
CA LEU A 149 -0.95 -0.56 10.44
C LEU A 149 -1.92 -1.40 9.61
N VAL A 150 -2.14 -0.94 8.39
CA VAL A 150 -2.71 -1.76 7.32
C VAL A 150 -1.60 -2.05 6.33
N GLU A 151 -1.44 -3.32 6.01
CA GLU A 151 -0.55 -3.78 4.96
C GLU A 151 -1.39 -4.11 3.73
N LEU A 152 -1.03 -3.50 2.61
CA LEU A 152 -1.54 -3.82 1.30
C LEU A 152 -0.45 -4.51 0.50
N ILE A 153 -0.68 -5.75 0.09
CA ILE A 153 0.08 -6.40 -0.98
C ILE A 153 -0.67 -6.13 -2.27
N TYR A 154 -0.05 -5.43 -3.21
CA TYR A 154 -0.70 -5.02 -4.45
C TYR A 154 0.04 -5.56 -5.66
N CYS A 155 -0.70 -6.15 -6.58
CA CYS A 155 -0.26 -6.67 -7.86
C CYS A 155 -0.65 -5.69 -8.96
N ARG A 156 0.31 -4.89 -9.45
CA ARG A 156 0.03 -3.75 -10.35
C ARG A 156 -0.53 -4.19 -11.69
N ASN A 157 0.12 -5.16 -12.32
CA ASN A 157 -0.24 -5.64 -13.65
C ASN A 157 -1.58 -6.38 -13.71
N TYR A 158 -2.13 -6.79 -12.56
CA TYR A 158 -3.45 -7.40 -12.44
C TYR A 158 -4.47 -6.53 -11.70
N GLN A 159 -4.06 -5.37 -11.16
CA GLN A 159 -4.88 -4.47 -10.33
C GLN A 159 -5.57 -5.16 -9.15
N LEU A 160 -4.89 -6.14 -8.54
CA LEU A 160 -5.40 -6.92 -7.40
C LEU A 160 -4.67 -6.54 -6.12
N GLY A 161 -5.40 -6.44 -5.02
CA GLY A 161 -4.84 -6.11 -3.71
C GLY A 161 -5.35 -7.05 -2.61
N TRP A 162 -4.47 -7.39 -1.68
CA TRP A 162 -4.82 -8.11 -0.46
C TRP A 162 -4.41 -7.28 0.74
N GLN A 163 -5.35 -7.04 1.65
CA GLN A 163 -5.11 -6.27 2.86
C GLN A 163 -4.99 -7.18 4.08
N ARG A 164 -4.09 -6.81 5.00
CA ARG A 164 -3.96 -7.42 6.33
C ARG A 164 -3.78 -6.33 7.36
N GLU A 165 -4.39 -6.51 8.53
CA GLU A 165 -4.11 -5.65 9.67
C GLU A 165 -2.87 -6.13 10.40
N LEU A 166 -1.94 -5.22 10.64
CA LEU A 166 -0.74 -5.46 11.41
C LEU A 166 -0.76 -4.60 12.67
N GLN A 167 -0.19 -5.14 13.73
CA GLN A 167 0.17 -4.35 14.90
C GLN A 167 1.68 -4.32 14.97
N GLY A 168 2.25 -3.13 15.14
CA GLY A 168 3.67 -2.92 15.39
C GLY A 168 4.11 -3.74 16.59
N ARG A 169 4.82 -4.84 16.33
CA ARG A 169 5.33 -5.74 17.35
C ARG A 169 6.85 -5.56 17.43
N ILE A 170 7.33 -5.30 18.63
CA ILE A 170 8.75 -5.48 18.94
C ILE A 170 8.95 -6.98 19.23
N ARG A 171 9.89 -7.63 18.54
CA ARG A 171 10.39 -8.94 19.00
C ARG A 171 11.08 -8.72 20.35
N THR A 172 10.42 -9.12 21.42
CA THR A 172 11.10 -9.30 22.72
C THR A 172 11.79 -10.66 22.67
N ARG A 173 13.09 -10.66 22.92
CA ARG A 173 13.81 -11.91 23.21
C ARG A 173 13.40 -12.42 24.58
#